data_AF-A0AAV0EI12-F1
#
_entry.id   AF-A0AAV0EI12-F1
#
_cell.length_a   1.000
_cell.length_b   1.000
_cell.length_c   1.000
_cell.angle_alpha   90.00
_cell.angle_beta   90.00
_cell.angle_gamma   90.00
#
_symmetry.space_group_name_H-M   'P 1'
#
loop_
_entity.id
_entity.type
_entity.pdbx_description
1 polymer ?
#
loop_
_entity_poly.entity_id
_entity_poly.type
_entity_poly.pdbx_seq_one_letter_code
_entity_poly.pdbx_strand_id
1 'polypeptide(L)'
;MIYHKLCNASLKIYSMQLVSSTTDILQNLRQNGWDSLLEKVKFFCSQHEIEIPNFSAPYKAGRGRSRPLRNSRDCLTIEHHYKFDVFNSVVDKLMLELKYRFNDDVVELLVLSCALDPRDDYKSFQVEDICKLVNKFYPDDFSTMEKEHLKIQLEHFLYGAKHNPEL
;
A
#
# COMPACT_ATOMS: atom_id res chain seq x y z
N MET A 1 -17.32 17.45 21.27
CA MET A 1 -17.04 16.01 21.52
C MET A 1 -16.62 15.22 20.27
N ILE A 2 -17.07 15.57 19.06
CA ILE A 2 -16.72 14.86 17.81
C ILE A 2 -15.28 15.20 17.35
N TYR A 3 -14.86 16.47 17.45
CA TYR A 3 -13.52 16.93 17.03
C TYR A 3 -12.34 16.28 17.78
N HIS A 4 -12.47 16.03 19.08
CA HIS A 4 -11.38 15.47 19.88
C HIS A 4 -11.10 13.98 19.57
N LYS A 5 -12.02 13.29 18.89
CA LYS A 5 -11.80 11.92 18.37
C LYS A 5 -11.11 11.92 16.99
N LEU A 6 -11.08 13.05 16.29
CA LEU A 6 -10.72 13.12 14.87
C LEU A 6 -9.34 13.75 14.60
N CYS A 7 -8.76 14.41 15.61
CA CYS A 7 -7.62 15.33 15.46
C CYS A 7 -6.23 14.67 15.57
N ASN A 8 -5.98 13.56 14.87
CA ASN A 8 -4.62 13.01 14.66
C ASN A 8 -4.30 12.91 13.16
N ALA A 9 -4.57 13.99 12.41
CA ALA A 9 -4.67 13.95 10.95
C ALA A 9 -3.41 14.35 10.15
N SER A 10 -2.26 14.62 10.77
CA SER A 10 -1.06 15.09 10.05
C SER A 10 -0.23 14.00 9.34
N LEU A 11 -0.69 12.74 9.29
CA LEU A 11 0.05 11.60 8.70
C LEU A 11 -0.52 11.06 7.36
N LYS A 12 -1.60 11.67 6.82
CA LYS A 12 -2.51 11.02 5.83
C LYS A 12 -2.17 11.21 4.35
N ILE A 13 -1.79 12.41 3.90
CA ILE A 13 -1.36 12.64 2.50
C ILE A 13 -0.04 11.92 2.23
N TYR A 14 0.85 11.96 3.22
CA TYR A 14 2.13 11.26 3.17
C TYR A 14 1.94 9.75 3.05
N SER A 15 0.96 9.14 3.73
CA SER A 15 0.72 7.70 3.62
C SER A 15 0.27 7.27 2.22
N MET A 16 -0.64 8.00 1.57
CA MET A 16 -1.09 7.65 0.21
C MET A 16 0.03 7.82 -0.83
N GLN A 17 0.79 8.92 -0.76
CA GLN A 17 1.95 9.14 -1.63
C GLN A 17 3.02 8.08 -1.42
N LEU A 18 3.26 7.68 -0.17
CA LEU A 18 4.22 6.63 0.17
C LEU A 18 3.79 5.27 -0.39
N VAL A 19 2.50 4.91 -0.30
CA VAL A 19 1.99 3.64 -0.84
C VAL A 19 2.14 3.60 -2.36
N SER A 20 1.77 4.67 -3.06
CA SER A 20 1.95 4.78 -4.51
C SER A 20 3.42 4.66 -4.89
N SER A 21 4.28 5.48 -4.28
CA SER A 21 5.72 5.51 -4.57
C SER A 21 6.38 4.16 -4.27
N THR A 22 6.00 3.50 -3.17
CA THR A 22 6.53 2.17 -2.81
C THR A 22 6.11 1.12 -3.84
N THR A 23 4.86 1.20 -4.33
CA THR A 23 4.37 0.30 -5.37
C THR A 23 5.18 0.48 -6.66
N ASP A 24 5.45 1.72 -7.07
CA ASP A 24 6.26 2.02 -8.25
C ASP A 24 7.71 1.54 -8.10
N ILE A 25 8.31 1.72 -6.91
CA ILE A 25 9.65 1.23 -6.60
C ILE A 25 9.70 -0.30 -6.68
N LEU A 26 8.71 -1.01 -6.14
CA LEU A 26 8.63 -2.48 -6.19
C LEU A 26 8.45 -2.97 -7.63
N GLN A 27 7.63 -2.30 -8.44
CA GLN A 27 7.49 -2.63 -9.85
C GLN A 27 8.80 -2.44 -10.63
N ASN A 28 9.50 -1.34 -10.39
CA ASN A 28 10.80 -1.09 -11.00
C ASN A 28 11.85 -2.13 -10.53
N LEU A 29 11.86 -2.46 -9.24
CA LEU A 29 12.72 -3.50 -8.67
C LEU A 29 12.46 -4.86 -9.35
N ARG A 30 11.19 -5.21 -9.58
CA ARG A 30 10.81 -6.44 -10.29
C ARG A 30 11.32 -6.48 -11.73
N GLN A 31 11.20 -5.37 -12.46
CA GLN A 31 11.52 -5.30 -13.89
C GLN A 31 13.02 -5.20 -14.14
N ASN A 32 13.70 -4.33 -13.38
CA ASN A 32 15.05 -3.87 -13.66
C ASN A 32 16.05 -4.18 -12.53
N GLY A 33 15.57 -4.66 -11.37
CA GLY A 33 16.40 -4.83 -10.17
C GLY A 33 17.18 -6.14 -10.11
N TRP A 34 16.81 -7.15 -10.91
CA TRP A 34 17.44 -8.47 -10.87
C TRP A 34 18.94 -8.41 -11.13
N ASP A 35 19.38 -7.79 -12.23
CA ASP A 35 20.78 -7.79 -12.62
C ASP A 35 21.65 -7.06 -11.59
N SER A 36 21.15 -5.93 -11.07
CA SER A 36 21.83 -5.17 -10.01
C SER A 36 21.96 -5.98 -8.72
N LEU A 37 20.92 -6.71 -8.32
CA LEU A 37 20.95 -7.59 -7.15
C LEU A 37 21.93 -8.74 -7.37
N LEU A 38 21.87 -9.39 -8.52
CA LEU A 38 22.71 -10.53 -8.85
C LEU A 38 24.20 -10.15 -8.83
N GLU A 39 24.57 -8.99 -9.38
CA GLU A 39 25.94 -8.48 -9.32
C GLU A 39 26.41 -8.22 -7.88
N LYS A 40 25.56 -7.63 -7.02
CA LYS A 40 25.88 -7.44 -5.60
C LYS A 40 26.07 -8.76 -4.86
N VAL A 41 25.24 -9.77 -5.16
CA VAL A 41 25.34 -11.11 -4.57
C VAL A 41 26.62 -11.80 -5.02
N LYS A 42 26.95 -11.76 -6.33
CA LYS A 42 28.22 -12.30 -6.85
C LYS A 42 29.42 -11.63 -6.18
N PHE A 43 29.41 -10.30 -6.08
CA PHE A 43 30.47 -9.55 -5.40
C PHE A 43 30.64 -10.00 -3.95
N PHE A 44 29.54 -10.09 -3.20
CA PHE A 44 29.56 -10.59 -1.82
C PHE A 44 30.13 -12.02 -1.74
N CYS A 45 29.67 -12.94 -2.60
CA CYS A 45 30.18 -14.30 -2.64
C CYS A 45 31.70 -14.33 -2.91
N SER A 46 32.19 -13.52 -3.85
CA SER A 46 33.62 -13.41 -4.14
C SER A 46 34.44 -12.88 -2.96
N GLN A 47 33.91 -11.92 -2.18
CA GLN A 47 34.58 -11.39 -0.98
C GLN A 47 34.69 -12.42 0.16
N HIS A 48 33.79 -13.41 0.19
CA HIS A 48 33.70 -14.39 1.26
C HIS A 48 34.10 -15.81 0.81
N GLU A 49 34.76 -15.95 -0.34
CA GLU A 49 35.19 -17.25 -0.91
C GLU A 49 34.03 -18.26 -1.06
N ILE A 50 32.81 -17.76 -1.27
CA ILE A 50 31.63 -18.58 -1.51
C ILE A 50 31.59 -18.94 -2.99
N GLU A 51 31.57 -20.24 -3.29
CA GLU A 51 31.48 -20.74 -4.67
C GLU A 51 30.18 -20.28 -5.34
N ILE A 52 30.31 -19.61 -6.48
CA ILE A 52 29.17 -19.12 -7.27
C ILE A 52 28.72 -20.25 -8.20
N PRO A 53 27.46 -20.72 -8.12
CA PRO A 53 26.97 -21.78 -8.99
C PRO A 53 26.90 -21.32 -10.46
N ASN A 54 27.00 -22.26 -11.40
CA ASN A 54 26.78 -21.96 -12.81
C ASN A 54 25.30 -21.64 -13.08
N PHE A 55 24.96 -20.36 -13.17
CA PHE A 55 23.60 -19.87 -13.38
C PHE A 55 22.97 -20.29 -14.70
N SER A 56 23.78 -20.62 -15.73
CA SER A 56 23.30 -21.15 -17.01
C SER A 56 23.05 -22.66 -16.98
N ALA A 57 23.39 -23.35 -15.87
CA ALA A 57 23.14 -24.77 -15.77
C ALA A 57 21.63 -25.07 -15.67
N PRO A 58 21.20 -26.26 -16.12
CA PRO A 58 19.81 -26.68 -15.98
C PRO A 58 19.41 -26.75 -14.51
N TYR A 59 18.30 -26.09 -14.17
CA TYR A 59 17.68 -26.21 -12.86
C TYR A 59 17.07 -27.60 -12.71
N LYS A 60 17.57 -28.37 -11.75
CA LYS A 60 17.02 -29.67 -11.37
C LYS A 60 16.33 -29.53 -10.02
N ALA A 61 15.02 -29.29 -10.04
CA ALA A 61 14.22 -29.36 -8.81
C ALA A 61 14.46 -30.72 -8.14
N GLY A 62 14.78 -30.71 -6.84
CA GLY A 62 15.13 -31.90 -6.07
C GLY A 62 14.15 -33.05 -6.28
N ARG A 63 14.68 -34.28 -6.38
CA ARG A 63 13.94 -35.51 -6.70
C ARG A 63 12.67 -35.67 -5.84
N GLY A 64 11.53 -35.28 -6.39
CA GLY A 64 10.21 -35.46 -5.79
C GLY A 64 9.13 -35.49 -6.86
N ARG A 65 8.88 -36.68 -7.42
CA ARG A 65 7.69 -37.13 -8.19
C ARG A 65 7.02 -36.20 -9.23
N SER A 66 7.62 -35.09 -9.63
CA SER A 66 7.13 -34.34 -10.78
C SER A 66 7.67 -34.99 -12.05
N ARG A 67 6.75 -35.60 -12.82
CA ARG A 67 7.05 -36.15 -14.15
C ARG A 67 7.90 -35.13 -14.92
N PRO A 68 8.96 -35.55 -15.65
CA PRO A 68 9.68 -34.62 -16.51
C PRO A 68 8.64 -34.04 -17.46
N LEU A 69 8.49 -32.71 -17.45
CA LEU A 69 7.61 -32.02 -18.39
C LEU A 69 8.17 -32.34 -19.77
N ARG A 70 7.63 -33.39 -20.40
CA ARG A 70 8.19 -34.05 -21.58
C ARG A 70 7.99 -33.22 -22.86
N ASN A 71 7.79 -31.92 -22.72
CA ASN A 71 7.59 -30.95 -23.80
C ASN A 71 7.86 -29.54 -23.26
N SER A 72 9.11 -29.08 -23.27
CA SER A 72 9.42 -27.69 -23.62
C SER A 72 10.90 -27.57 -23.95
N ARG A 73 11.22 -26.77 -24.96
CA ARG A 73 12.55 -26.65 -25.57
C ARG A 73 13.50 -25.75 -24.79
N ASP A 74 13.11 -25.33 -23.59
CA ASP A 74 13.92 -24.48 -22.72
C ASP A 74 14.19 -25.23 -21.41
N CYS A 75 15.44 -25.70 -21.24
CA CYS A 75 15.89 -26.09 -19.92
C CYS A 75 15.82 -24.85 -19.01
N LEU A 76 14.86 -24.80 -18.09
CA LEU A 76 14.80 -23.77 -17.05
C LEU A 76 16.17 -23.68 -16.38
N THR A 77 16.83 -22.54 -16.48
CA THR A 77 18.15 -22.34 -15.91
C THR A 77 18.05 -22.07 -14.41
N ILE A 78 19.14 -22.26 -13.68
CA ILE A 78 19.23 -21.86 -12.27
C ILE A 78 18.89 -20.37 -12.13
N GLU A 79 19.37 -19.54 -13.05
CA GLU A 79 19.03 -18.12 -13.08
C GLU A 79 17.53 -17.87 -13.21
N HIS A 80 16.87 -18.58 -14.13
CA HIS A 80 15.43 -18.43 -14.31
C HIS A 80 14.67 -18.76 -13.03
N HIS A 81 15.02 -19.86 -12.36
CA HIS A 81 14.40 -20.23 -11.09
C HIS A 81 14.54 -19.13 -10.04
N TYR A 82 15.75 -18.63 -9.79
CA TYR A 82 15.94 -17.60 -8.78
C TYR A 82 15.31 -16.26 -9.16
N LYS A 83 15.32 -15.89 -10.45
CA LYS A 83 14.71 -14.63 -10.92
C LYS A 83 13.19 -14.66 -10.82
N PHE A 84 12.56 -15.69 -11.38
CA PHE A 84 11.11 -15.71 -11.56
C PHE A 84 10.39 -16.40 -10.40
N ASP A 85 10.90 -17.53 -9.91
CA ASP A 85 10.20 -18.30 -8.86
C ASP A 85 10.52 -17.82 -7.45
N VAL A 86 11.68 -17.18 -7.25
CA VAL A 86 12.11 -16.68 -5.93
C VAL A 86 11.99 -15.17 -5.85
N PHE A 87 12.79 -14.43 -6.61
CA PHE A 87 12.87 -12.97 -6.51
C PHE A 87 11.55 -12.30 -6.88
N ASN A 88 11.01 -12.57 -8.07
CA ASN A 88 9.72 -11.99 -8.48
C ASN A 88 8.58 -12.42 -7.55
N SER A 89 8.55 -13.68 -7.10
CA SER A 89 7.54 -14.15 -6.14
C SER A 89 7.56 -13.35 -4.82
N VAL A 90 8.73 -12.99 -4.31
CA VAL A 90 8.85 -12.16 -3.10
C VAL A 90 8.35 -10.74 -3.37
N VAL A 91 8.76 -10.13 -4.48
CA VAL A 91 8.32 -8.77 -4.84
C VAL A 91 6.81 -8.72 -5.07
N ASP A 92 6.26 -9.70 -5.81
CA ASP A 92 4.83 -9.82 -6.08
C ASP A 92 4.03 -10.00 -4.79
N LYS A 93 4.56 -10.77 -3.82
CA LYS A 93 3.95 -10.92 -2.50
C LYS A 93 3.91 -9.60 -1.72
N LEU A 94 5.00 -8.82 -1.75
CA LEU A 94 5.05 -7.51 -1.09
C LEU A 94 4.04 -6.54 -1.72
N MET A 95 3.94 -6.53 -3.05
CA MET A 95 2.95 -5.71 -3.76
C MET A 95 1.52 -6.13 -3.43
N LEU A 96 1.25 -7.44 -3.38
CA LEU A 96 -0.07 -7.97 -3.00
C LEU A 96 -0.43 -7.57 -1.56
N GLU A 97 0.51 -7.68 -0.64
CA GLU A 97 0.29 -7.30 0.76
C GLU A 97 -0.01 -5.81 0.89
N LEU A 98 0.72 -4.94 0.18
CA LEU A 98 0.41 -3.51 0.12
C LEU A 98 -1.00 -3.25 -0.40
N LYS A 99 -1.39 -3.88 -1.51
CA LYS A 99 -2.73 -3.74 -2.08
C LYS A 99 -3.83 -4.23 -1.14
N TYR A 100 -3.56 -5.29 -0.37
CA TYR A 100 -4.52 -5.81 0.61
C TYR A 100 -4.69 -4.87 1.81
N ARG A 101 -3.57 -4.33 2.33
CA ARG A 101 -3.58 -3.37 3.45
C ARG A 101 -4.18 -2.02 3.09
N PHE A 102 -3.98 -1.57 1.84
CA PHE A 102 -4.53 -0.32 1.29
C PHE A 102 -5.52 -0.62 0.18
N ASN A 103 -6.54 -1.40 0.52
CA ASN A 103 -7.65 -1.66 -0.39
C ASN A 103 -8.52 -0.41 -0.61
N ASP A 104 -9.46 -0.50 -1.54
CA ASP A 104 -10.31 0.63 -1.93
C ASP A 104 -11.08 1.23 -0.74
N ASP A 105 -11.52 0.41 0.23
CA ASP A 105 -12.22 0.88 1.43
C ASP A 105 -11.29 1.65 2.37
N VAL A 106 -10.06 1.18 2.60
CA VAL A 106 -9.07 1.90 3.40
C VAL A 106 -8.66 3.20 2.73
N VAL A 107 -8.50 3.20 1.40
CA VAL A 107 -8.21 4.41 0.63
C VAL A 107 -9.35 5.40 0.74
N GLU A 108 -10.60 4.97 0.55
CA GLU A 108 -11.77 5.83 0.69
C GLU A 108 -11.92 6.37 2.12
N LEU A 109 -11.71 5.53 3.14
CA LEU A 109 -11.66 5.94 4.53
C LEU A 109 -10.64 7.07 4.75
N LEU A 110 -9.42 6.91 4.22
CA LEU A 110 -8.35 7.90 4.33
C LEU A 110 -8.71 9.20 3.61
N VAL A 111 -9.30 9.12 2.41
CA VAL A 111 -9.74 10.28 1.62
C VAL A 111 -10.84 11.04 2.33
N LEU A 112 -11.90 10.37 2.81
CA LEU A 112 -12.99 11.03 3.55
C LEU A 112 -12.50 11.62 4.89
N SER A 113 -11.51 10.97 5.50
CA SER A 113 -10.85 11.47 6.72
C SER A 113 -10.04 12.75 6.48
N CYS A 114 -9.84 13.21 5.23
CA CYS A 114 -9.25 14.51 4.92
C CYS A 114 -10.21 15.67 5.21
N ALA A 115 -11.53 15.45 5.21
CA ALA A 115 -12.50 16.48 5.55
C ALA A 115 -12.42 16.93 7.02
N LEU A 116 -11.64 16.21 7.83
CA LEU A 116 -11.42 16.46 9.25
C LEU A 116 -10.07 17.13 9.53
N ASP A 117 -9.36 17.54 8.49
CA ASP A 117 -8.07 18.21 8.62
C ASP A 117 -8.28 19.69 8.99
N PRO A 118 -7.77 20.14 10.16
CA PRO A 118 -7.92 21.53 10.58
C PRO A 118 -6.93 22.49 9.88
N ARG A 119 -5.98 21.98 9.08
CA ARG A 119 -5.01 22.83 8.36
C ARG A 119 -5.69 23.74 7.33
N ASP A 120 -5.01 24.83 7.00
CA ASP A 120 -5.46 25.84 6.02
C ASP A 120 -6.90 26.31 6.27
N ASP A 121 -7.24 26.63 7.52
CA ASP A 121 -8.55 27.12 7.95
C ASP A 121 -9.71 26.20 7.53
N TYR A 122 -9.56 24.89 7.77
CA TYR A 122 -10.57 23.88 7.41
C TYR A 122 -10.90 23.85 5.90
N LYS A 123 -9.98 24.23 5.02
CA LYS A 123 -10.21 24.25 3.56
C LYS A 123 -10.69 22.92 2.98
N SER A 124 -10.27 21.80 3.56
CA SER A 124 -10.68 20.47 3.13
C SER A 124 -12.02 20.03 3.71
N PHE A 125 -12.62 20.80 4.62
CA PHE A 125 -13.86 20.47 5.29
C PHE A 125 -15.03 20.44 4.30
N GLN A 126 -15.63 19.27 4.15
CA GLN A 126 -16.82 19.03 3.34
C GLN A 126 -17.82 18.24 4.19
N VAL A 127 -19.01 18.79 4.36
CA VAL A 127 -20.06 18.21 5.21
C VAL A 127 -20.44 16.83 4.68
N GLU A 128 -20.59 16.71 3.37
CA GLU A 128 -20.94 15.47 2.66
C GLU A 128 -19.92 14.36 2.91
N ASP A 129 -18.62 14.68 2.89
CA ASP A 129 -17.56 13.69 3.09
C ASP A 129 -17.55 13.18 4.53
N ILE A 130 -17.79 14.04 5.52
CA ILE A 130 -17.88 13.65 6.94
C ILE A 130 -19.14 12.81 7.19
N CYS A 131 -20.28 13.18 6.61
CA CYS A 131 -21.50 12.39 6.68
C CYS A 131 -21.29 11.01 6.05
N LYS A 132 -20.62 10.93 4.90
CA LYS A 132 -20.28 9.67 4.23
C LYS A 132 -19.32 8.82 5.06
N LEU A 133 -18.32 9.44 5.68
CA LEU A 133 -17.37 8.79 6.60
C LEU A 133 -18.10 8.09 7.75
N VAL A 134 -18.97 8.84 8.45
CA VAL A 134 -19.74 8.32 9.59
C VAL A 134 -20.68 7.20 9.15
N ASN A 135 -21.41 7.39 8.05
CA ASN A 135 -22.39 6.40 7.59
C ASN A 135 -21.74 5.10 7.12
N LYS A 136 -20.60 5.17 6.41
CA LYS A 136 -19.97 4.00 5.80
C LYS A 136 -19.02 3.28 6.76
N PHE A 137 -18.19 4.02 7.50
CA PHE A 137 -17.07 3.42 8.25
C PHE A 137 -17.27 3.41 9.77
N TYR A 138 -18.21 4.20 10.29
CA TYR A 138 -18.54 4.24 11.72
C TYR A 138 -20.05 4.04 11.97
N PRO A 139 -20.71 3.05 11.33
CA PRO A 139 -22.16 2.91 11.43
C PRO A 139 -22.65 2.60 12.84
N ASP A 140 -21.85 1.91 13.65
CA ASP A 140 -22.24 1.47 15.00
C ASP A 140 -21.88 2.50 16.09
N ASP A 141 -20.97 3.43 15.80
CA ASP A 141 -20.53 4.47 16.75
C ASP A 141 -21.52 5.63 16.86
N PHE A 142 -22.50 5.72 15.95
CA PHE A 142 -23.50 6.78 15.90
C PHE A 142 -24.89 6.20 15.73
N SER A 143 -25.82 6.62 16.59
CA SER A 143 -27.24 6.33 16.43
C SER A 143 -27.81 7.00 15.17
N THR A 144 -28.95 6.51 14.69
CA THR A 144 -29.66 7.11 13.55
C THR A 144 -29.96 8.59 13.78
N MET A 145 -30.40 8.94 14.99
CA MET A 145 -30.70 10.32 15.36
C MET A 145 -29.44 11.20 15.38
N GLU A 146 -28.29 10.69 15.82
CA GLU A 146 -27.03 11.42 15.77
C GLU A 146 -26.59 11.66 14.32
N LYS A 147 -26.75 10.67 13.43
CA LYS A 147 -26.44 10.80 11.99
C LYS A 147 -27.33 11.82 11.28
N GLU A 148 -28.61 11.85 11.60
CA GLU A 148 -29.56 12.83 11.05
C GLU A 148 -29.21 14.26 11.47
N HIS A 149 -28.89 14.46 12.76
CA HIS A 149 -28.51 15.77 13.27
C HIS A 149 -27.09 16.19 12.89
N LEU A 150 -26.20 15.24 12.56
CA LEU A 150 -24.80 15.49 12.23
C LEU A 150 -24.68 16.52 11.10
N LYS A 151 -25.46 16.38 10.03
CA LYS A 151 -25.40 17.29 8.88
C LYS A 151 -25.68 18.74 9.29
N ILE A 152 -26.75 18.95 10.06
CA ILE A 152 -27.15 20.28 10.54
C ILE A 152 -26.06 20.87 11.44
N GLN A 153 -25.49 20.07 12.33
CA GLN A 153 -24.41 20.52 13.22
C GLN A 153 -23.15 20.94 12.44
N LEU A 154 -22.78 20.18 11.40
CA LEU A 154 -21.63 20.49 10.56
C LEU A 154 -21.84 21.75 9.71
N GLU A 155 -23.05 21.95 9.17
CA GLU A 155 -23.40 23.18 8.43
C GLU A 155 -23.35 24.42 9.32
N HIS A 156 -23.89 24.32 10.54
CA HIS A 156 -23.82 25.39 11.54
C HIS A 156 -22.37 25.69 11.96
N PHE A 157 -21.55 24.66 12.14
CA PHE A 157 -20.12 24.81 12.42
C PHE A 157 -19.41 25.58 11.30
N LEU A 158 -19.63 25.18 10.04
CA LEU A 158 -19.01 25.82 8.88
C LEU A 158 -19.46 27.28 8.74
N TYR A 159 -20.74 27.56 9.01
CA TYR A 159 -21.26 28.92 9.04
C TYR A 159 -20.54 29.75 10.11
N GLY A 160 -20.40 29.22 11.33
CA GLY A 160 -19.68 29.87 12.42
C GLY A 160 -18.20 30.13 12.10
N ALA A 161 -17.48 29.13 11.61
CA ALA A 161 -16.06 29.23 11.26
C ALA A 161 -15.79 30.29 10.17
N LYS A 162 -16.71 30.46 9.22
CA LYS A 162 -16.59 31.50 8.17
C LYS A 162 -16.88 32.92 8.65
N HIS A 163 -17.69 33.08 9.71
CA HIS A 163 -18.15 34.39 10.19
C HIS A 163 -17.48 34.84 11.49
N ASN A 164 -16.69 33.98 12.14
CA ASN A 164 -15.85 34.30 13.30
C ASN A 164 -14.45 33.68 13.11
N PRO A 165 -13.48 34.43 12.54
CA PRO A 165 -12.12 33.93 12.30
C PRO A 165 -11.24 33.81 13.57
N GLU A 166 -11.79 34.00 14.77
CA GLU A 166 -11.08 33.86 16.05
C GLU A 166 -11.29 32.48 16.73
N LEU A 167 -11.88 31.50 16.02
CA LEU A 167 -12.02 30.11 16.46
C LEU A 167 -11.01 29.17 15.78
#